data_AF-A0A067TLV3-F1
#
_entry.id   AF-A0A067TLV3-F1
#
_cell.length_a   1.000
_cell.length_b   1.000
_cell.length_c   1.000
_cell.angle_alpha   90.00
_cell.angle_beta   90.00
_cell.angle_gamma   90.00
#
_symmetry.space_group_name_H-M   'P 1'
#
loop_
_entity.id
_entity.type
_entity.pdbx_description
1 polymer ?
#
loop_
_entity_poly.entity_id
_entity_poly.type
_entity_poly.pdbx_seq_one_letter_code
_entity_poly.pdbx_strand_id
1 'polypeptide(L)'
;MAPRPLEILRKGLNNFSKKMKARKDTLILKLSRKESISSADERWLDHEANTVDEERVLHDLEQASDYERGFERLDDDGKAIVMKLKEWAGEMAPDRGLSDRKQAGVKGKKVRLTYALTSNVDGSEKLPPFVIGKAAKPRTFKANN
;
A
#
# COMPACT_ATOMS: atom_id res chain seq x y z
N MET A 1 -17.69 -18.93 -12.52
CA MET A 1 -17.15 -18.19 -11.37
C MET A 1 -15.70 -17.86 -11.69
N ALA A 2 -15.30 -16.59 -11.64
CA ALA A 2 -13.89 -16.24 -11.79
C ALA A 2 -13.09 -16.87 -10.64
N PRO A 3 -11.88 -17.37 -10.89
CA PRO A 3 -11.03 -17.91 -9.84
C PRO A 3 -10.71 -16.79 -8.82
N ARG A 4 -10.82 -17.12 -7.52
CA ARG A 4 -10.55 -16.17 -6.40
C ARG A 4 -9.29 -15.31 -6.61
N PRO A 5 -8.16 -15.83 -7.14
CA PRO A 5 -6.97 -15.03 -7.43
C PRO A 5 -7.21 -13.83 -8.36
N LEU A 6 -8.00 -13.95 -9.42
CA LEU A 6 -8.24 -12.86 -10.38
C LEU A 6 -9.05 -11.73 -9.74
N GLU A 7 -10.00 -12.05 -8.87
CA GLU A 7 -10.79 -11.05 -8.14
C GLU A 7 -9.90 -10.21 -7.21
N ILE A 8 -8.91 -10.83 -6.57
CA ILE A 8 -7.93 -10.15 -5.73
C ILE A 8 -7.06 -9.20 -6.58
N LEU A 9 -6.56 -9.66 -7.72
CA LEU A 9 -5.72 -8.83 -8.60
C LEU A 9 -6.50 -7.62 -9.13
N ARG A 10 -7.74 -7.83 -9.58
CA ARG A 10 -8.64 -6.74 -10.01
C ARG A 10 -8.89 -5.74 -8.88
N LYS A 11 -9.09 -6.23 -7.66
CA LYS A 11 -9.24 -5.36 -6.47
C LYS A 11 -7.98 -4.55 -6.21
N GLY A 12 -6.80 -5.15 -6.32
CA GLY A 12 -5.52 -4.46 -6.18
C GLY A 12 -5.35 -3.32 -7.19
N LEU A 13 -5.63 -3.59 -8.47
CA LEU A 13 -5.58 -2.59 -9.53
C LEU A 13 -6.57 -1.43 -9.28
N ASN A 14 -7.81 -1.75 -8.87
CA ASN A 14 -8.82 -0.74 -8.56
C ASN A 14 -8.42 0.15 -7.37
N ASN A 15 -7.85 -0.43 -6.31
CA ASN A 15 -7.33 0.33 -5.19
C ASN A 15 -6.22 1.30 -5.61
N PHE A 16 -5.30 0.83 -6.46
CA PHE A 16 -4.22 1.65 -6.97
C PHE A 16 -4.72 2.79 -7.87
N SER A 17 -5.62 2.48 -8.80
CA SER A 17 -6.26 3.48 -9.67
C SER A 17 -6.97 4.57 -8.84
N LYS A 18 -7.74 4.19 -7.81
CA LYS A 18 -8.37 5.14 -6.88
C LYS A 18 -7.37 6.03 -6.18
N LYS A 19 -6.22 5.50 -5.76
CA LYS A 19 -5.14 6.27 -5.12
C LYS A 19 -4.57 7.33 -6.07
N MET A 20 -4.38 7.00 -7.34
CA MET A 20 -3.78 7.90 -8.32
C MET A 20 -4.78 8.85 -9.01
N LYS A 21 -6.08 8.53 -8.95
CA LYS A 21 -7.15 9.28 -9.61
C LYS A 21 -7.11 10.77 -9.29
N ALA A 22 -7.00 11.14 -8.01
CA ALA A 22 -6.99 12.55 -7.61
C ALA A 22 -5.87 13.36 -8.27
N ARG A 23 -4.66 12.78 -8.40
CA ARG A 23 -3.54 13.43 -9.06
C ARG A 23 -3.73 13.49 -10.58
N LYS A 24 -4.23 12.41 -11.20
CA LYS A 24 -4.57 12.40 -12.63
C LYS A 24 -5.63 13.45 -12.98
N ASP A 25 -6.71 13.53 -12.20
CA ASP A 25 -7.78 14.52 -12.39
C ASP A 25 -7.25 15.96 -12.32
N THR A 26 -6.33 16.22 -11.37
CA THR A 26 -5.68 17.53 -11.24
C THR A 26 -4.85 17.88 -12.48
N LEU A 27 -4.11 16.91 -13.03
CA LEU A 27 -3.29 17.12 -14.24
C LEU A 27 -4.17 17.32 -15.47
N ILE A 28 -5.27 16.58 -15.60
CA ILE A 28 -6.25 16.77 -16.69
C ILE A 28 -6.85 18.18 -16.64
N LEU A 29 -7.15 18.69 -15.44
CA LEU A 29 -7.62 20.07 -15.26
C LEU A 29 -6.58 21.13 -15.64
N LYS A 30 -5.28 20.88 -15.44
CA LYS A 30 -4.21 21.78 -15.90
C LYS A 30 -4.06 21.73 -17.42
N LEU A 31 -4.10 20.53 -17.99
CA LEU A 31 -4.05 20.30 -19.44
C LEU A 31 -5.23 20.97 -20.16
N SER A 32 -6.44 20.93 -19.58
CA SER A 32 -7.61 21.61 -20.16
C SER A 32 -7.49 23.13 -20.14
N ARG A 33 -6.69 23.68 -19.20
CA ARG A 33 -6.32 25.10 -19.14
C ARG A 33 -5.11 25.46 -20.02
N LYS A 34 -4.54 24.49 -20.75
CA LYS A 34 -3.33 24.62 -21.58
C LYS A 34 -2.09 25.06 -20.80
N GLU A 35 -2.04 24.76 -19.50
CA GLU A 35 -0.84 24.98 -18.68
C GLU A 35 0.19 23.88 -18.98
N SER A 36 1.49 24.21 -18.87
CA SER A 36 2.55 23.21 -18.94
C SER A 36 2.56 22.35 -17.68
N ILE A 37 2.71 21.05 -17.88
CA ILE A 37 2.93 20.10 -16.78
C ILE A 37 4.40 20.14 -16.36
N SER A 38 4.66 19.86 -15.07
CA SER A 38 6.03 19.84 -14.57
C SER A 38 6.75 18.56 -15.01
N SER A 39 8.07 18.61 -15.16
CA SER A 39 8.86 17.41 -15.50
C SER A 39 8.72 16.30 -14.44
N ALA A 40 8.42 16.65 -13.20
CA ALA A 40 8.13 15.68 -12.14
C ALA A 40 6.76 14.99 -12.34
N ASP A 41 5.78 15.69 -12.89
CA ASP A 41 4.48 15.12 -13.22
C ASP A 41 4.55 14.26 -14.48
N GLU A 42 5.35 14.65 -15.48
CA GLU A 42 5.63 13.82 -16.68
C GLU A 42 6.30 12.50 -16.29
N ARG A 43 7.40 12.57 -15.54
CA ARG A 43 8.09 11.37 -15.06
C ARG A 43 7.19 10.46 -14.21
N TRP A 44 6.28 11.06 -13.45
CA TRP A 44 5.30 10.31 -12.68
C TRP A 44 4.26 9.62 -13.56
N LEU A 45 3.83 10.24 -14.66
CA LEU A 45 2.92 9.64 -15.64
C LEU A 45 3.54 8.46 -16.38
N ASP A 46 4.82 8.57 -16.76
CA ASP A 46 5.52 7.54 -17.55
C ASP A 46 5.86 6.30 -16.74
N HIS A 47 6.12 6.47 -15.43
CA HIS A 47 6.52 5.37 -14.55
C HIS A 47 5.41 4.98 -13.58
N GLU A 48 5.22 5.73 -12.49
CA GLU A 48 4.38 5.31 -11.38
C GLU A 48 2.89 5.23 -11.72
N ALA A 49 2.38 6.13 -12.56
CA ALA A 49 0.97 6.19 -12.90
C ALA A 49 0.60 5.35 -14.14
N ASN A 50 1.61 4.80 -14.81
CA ASN A 50 1.47 3.93 -15.95
C ASN A 50 1.16 2.51 -15.46
N THR A 51 -0.06 2.03 -15.75
CA THR A 51 -0.55 0.71 -15.32
C THR A 51 -0.75 -0.26 -16.47
N VAL A 52 -0.22 0.07 -17.65
CA VAL A 52 -0.44 -0.71 -18.88
C VAL A 52 0.07 -2.14 -18.73
N ASP A 53 1.21 -2.34 -18.09
CA ASP A 53 1.76 -3.69 -17.87
C ASP A 53 0.93 -4.48 -16.86
N GLU A 54 0.46 -3.85 -15.78
CA GLU A 54 -0.46 -4.47 -14.83
C GLU A 54 -1.78 -4.93 -15.47
N GLU A 55 -2.34 -4.12 -16.37
CA GLU A 55 -3.56 -4.46 -17.12
C GLU A 55 -3.30 -5.58 -18.13
N ARG A 56 -2.16 -5.55 -18.84
CA ARG A 56 -1.77 -6.60 -19.79
C ARG A 56 -1.65 -7.96 -19.10
N VAL A 57 -0.92 -8.03 -17.99
CA VAL A 57 -0.75 -9.27 -17.21
C VAL A 57 -2.09 -9.80 -16.73
N LEU A 58 -2.98 -8.91 -16.28
CA LEU A 58 -4.31 -9.32 -15.79
C LEU A 58 -5.18 -9.87 -16.92
N HIS A 59 -5.12 -9.25 -18.10
CA HIS A 59 -5.79 -9.73 -19.30
C HIS A 59 -5.25 -11.09 -19.77
N ASP A 60 -3.92 -11.28 -19.77
CA ASP A 60 -3.29 -12.54 -20.16
C ASP A 60 -3.68 -13.68 -19.20
N LEU A 61 -3.76 -13.39 -17.89
CA LEU A 61 -4.24 -14.34 -16.87
C LEU A 61 -5.74 -14.62 -16.96
N GLU A 62 -6.55 -13.69 -17.47
CA GLU A 62 -7.98 -13.88 -17.72
C GLU A 62 -8.25 -14.72 -18.97
N GLN A 63 -7.41 -14.59 -20.01
CA GLN A 63 -7.49 -15.42 -21.21
C GLN A 63 -6.99 -16.84 -20.98
N ALA A 64 -6.11 -17.04 -20.00
CA ALA A 64 -5.66 -18.36 -19.63
C ALA A 64 -6.82 -19.22 -19.09
N SER A 65 -6.87 -20.48 -19.53
CA SER A 65 -7.89 -21.44 -19.07
C SER A 65 -7.77 -21.77 -17.58
N ASP A 66 -6.56 -21.64 -17.04
CA ASP A 66 -6.17 -21.94 -15.66
C ASP A 66 -5.20 -20.84 -15.18
N TYR A 67 -5.46 -20.31 -13.98
CA TYR A 67 -4.64 -19.26 -13.37
C TYR A 67 -3.20 -19.73 -13.14
N GLU A 68 -3.01 -20.96 -12.65
CA GLU A 68 -1.66 -21.47 -12.33
C GLU A 68 -0.82 -21.60 -13.60
N ARG A 69 -1.42 -22.12 -14.68
CA ARG A 69 -0.75 -22.20 -15.99
C ARG A 69 -0.46 -20.81 -16.58
N GLY A 70 -1.38 -19.86 -16.41
CA GLY A 70 -1.15 -18.48 -16.81
C GLY A 70 0.02 -17.86 -16.05
N PHE A 71 0.05 -18.08 -14.73
CA PHE A 71 1.10 -17.56 -13.85
C PHE A 71 2.48 -18.16 -14.14
N GLU A 72 2.55 -19.47 -14.43
CA GLU A 72 3.80 -20.12 -14.82
C GLU A 72 4.38 -19.60 -16.14
N ARG A 73 3.50 -19.21 -17.08
CA ARG A 73 3.88 -18.68 -18.39
C ARG A 73 4.39 -17.23 -18.36
N LEU A 74 4.13 -16.51 -17.26
CA LEU A 74 4.65 -15.16 -17.10
C LEU A 74 6.17 -15.19 -16.94
N ASP A 75 6.80 -14.16 -17.49
CA ASP A 75 8.19 -13.82 -17.22
C ASP A 75 8.37 -13.28 -15.79
N ASP A 76 9.62 -13.07 -15.38
CA ASP A 76 9.94 -12.61 -14.03
C ASP A 76 9.32 -11.24 -13.73
N ASP A 77 9.24 -10.36 -14.74
CA ASP A 77 8.59 -9.06 -14.65
C ASP A 77 7.08 -9.20 -14.47
N GLY A 78 6.42 -10.08 -15.24
CA GLY A 78 5.00 -10.40 -15.09
C GLY A 78 4.68 -10.98 -13.70
N LYS A 79 5.56 -11.84 -13.17
CA LYS A 79 5.43 -12.37 -11.80
C LYS A 79 5.58 -11.28 -10.74
N ALA A 80 6.52 -10.35 -10.93
CA ALA A 80 6.69 -9.21 -10.04
C ALA A 80 5.46 -8.30 -10.05
N ILE A 81 4.84 -8.09 -11.21
CA ILE A 81 3.58 -7.37 -11.36
C ILE A 81 2.45 -8.05 -10.59
N VAL A 82 2.31 -9.37 -10.68
CA VAL A 82 1.29 -10.12 -9.91
C VAL A 82 1.51 -9.96 -8.41
N MET A 83 2.76 -9.99 -7.93
CA MET A 83 3.07 -9.74 -6.52
C MET A 83 2.68 -8.31 -6.09
N LYS A 84 3.01 -7.31 -6.90
CA LYS A 84 2.65 -5.90 -6.68
C LYS A 84 1.13 -5.69 -6.63
N LEU A 85 0.37 -6.34 -7.51
CA LEU A 85 -1.09 -6.32 -7.50
C LEU A 85 -1.68 -6.95 -6.23
N LYS A 86 -1.13 -8.08 -5.75
CA LYS A 86 -1.51 -8.71 -4.47
C LYS A 86 -1.20 -7.78 -3.27
N GLU A 87 -0.08 -7.06 -3.33
CA GLU A 87 0.27 -6.07 -2.31
C GLU A 87 -0.76 -4.93 -2.25
N TRP A 88 -1.13 -4.36 -3.40
CA TRP A 88 -2.16 -3.30 -3.46
C TRP A 88 -3.56 -3.78 -3.04
N ALA A 89 -3.86 -5.07 -3.20
CA ALA A 89 -5.08 -5.68 -2.70
C ALA A 89 -5.09 -5.83 -1.16
N GLY A 90 -3.93 -5.69 -0.52
CA GLY A 90 -3.74 -5.88 0.92
C GLY A 90 -3.64 -7.35 1.32
N GLU A 91 -3.27 -8.24 0.39
CA GLU A 91 -3.17 -9.68 0.67
C GLU A 91 -1.78 -10.11 1.15
N MET A 92 -0.76 -9.28 0.93
CA MET A 92 0.57 -9.55 1.48
C MET A 92 0.61 -9.20 2.97
N ALA A 93 0.75 -10.24 3.79
CA ALA A 93 1.17 -10.07 5.17
C ALA A 93 2.57 -9.43 5.19
N PRO A 94 2.84 -8.49 6.12
CA PRO A 94 4.17 -7.92 6.25
C PRO A 94 5.18 -9.02 6.53
N ASP A 95 6.30 -8.99 5.79
CA ASP A 95 7.36 -10.01 5.83
C ASP A 95 8.02 -10.14 7.21
N ARG A 96 7.83 -9.12 8.08
CA ARG A 96 8.27 -9.10 9.47
C ARG A 96 7.16 -8.55 10.37
N GLY A 97 6.92 -9.22 11.51
CA GLY A 97 5.94 -8.82 12.51
C GLY A 97 6.38 -9.21 13.92
N LEU A 98 5.66 -8.71 14.93
CA LEU A 98 5.85 -9.08 16.33
C LEU A 98 5.33 -10.49 16.65
N SER A 99 4.53 -11.07 15.75
CA SER A 99 4.03 -12.43 15.93
C SER A 99 5.06 -13.42 15.41
N ASP A 100 5.28 -14.46 16.20
CA ASP A 100 6.01 -15.68 15.93
C ASP A 100 5.27 -16.66 15.01
N ARG A 101 3.98 -16.43 14.74
CA ARG A 101 3.12 -17.28 13.91
C ARG A 101 2.32 -16.47 12.89
N LYS A 102 2.02 -17.08 11.74
CA LYS A 102 1.12 -16.49 10.74
C LYS A 102 -0.28 -16.40 11.33
N GLN A 103 -0.83 -15.18 11.43
CA GLN A 103 -2.20 -14.94 11.85
C GLN A 103 -3.08 -14.59 10.64
N ALA A 104 -4.34 -15.04 10.68
CA ALA A 104 -5.31 -14.70 9.65
C ALA A 104 -5.76 -13.24 9.79
N GLY A 105 -5.81 -12.53 8.66
CA GLY A 105 -6.22 -11.14 8.58
C GLY A 105 -5.08 -10.15 8.79
N VAL A 106 -5.06 -9.11 7.94
CA VAL A 106 -4.16 -7.97 8.10
C VAL A 106 -4.94 -6.77 8.61
N LYS A 107 -4.34 -6.01 9.52
CA LYS A 107 -4.95 -4.76 10.01
C LYS A 107 -4.95 -3.71 8.88
N GLY A 108 -6.08 -3.56 8.20
CA GLY A 108 -6.23 -2.65 7.06
C GLY A 108 -5.96 -1.18 7.38
N LYS A 109 -6.23 -0.73 8.62
CA LYS A 109 -5.94 0.64 9.07
C LYS A 109 -5.09 0.64 10.33
N LYS A 110 -3.81 0.98 10.18
CA LYS A 110 -2.87 1.14 11.30
C LYS A 110 -2.87 2.58 11.81
N VAL A 111 -3.79 2.93 12.71
CA VAL A 111 -3.68 4.18 13.48
C VAL A 111 -2.59 3.99 14.53
N ARG A 112 -1.51 4.79 14.46
CA ARG A 112 -0.48 4.84 15.50
C ARG A 112 -0.91 5.82 16.58
N LEU A 113 -1.18 5.32 17.79
CA LEU A 113 -1.35 6.13 18.98
C LEU A 113 -0.13 5.93 19.87
N THR A 114 0.47 7.03 20.31
CA THR A 114 1.60 7.01 21.25
C THR A 114 1.09 7.37 22.64
N TYR A 115 1.39 6.53 23.63
CA TYR A 115 1.09 6.76 25.03
C TYR A 115 2.39 6.80 25.82
N ALA A 116 2.53 7.74 26.74
CA ALA A 116 3.55 7.69 27.78
C ALA A 116 2.92 7.09 29.04
N LEU A 117 3.51 5.99 29.51
CA LEU A 117 3.16 5.36 30.78
C LEU A 117 4.25 5.73 31.79
N THR A 118 3.83 6.23 32.95
CA THR A 118 4.75 6.65 34.00
C THR A 118 4.28 6.08 35.33
N SER A 119 5.16 5.34 35.99
CA SER A 119 4.98 4.86 37.34
C SER A 119 6.29 4.99 38.12
N ASN A 120 6.19 5.02 39.45
CA ASN A 120 7.35 4.80 40.31
C ASN A 120 7.85 3.34 40.20
N VAL A 121 9.01 3.06 40.80
CA VAL A 121 9.74 1.78 40.67
C VAL A 121 8.96 0.61 41.26
N ASP A 122 8.29 0.84 42.39
CA ASP A 122 7.44 -0.12 43.10
C ASP A 122 6.01 -0.19 42.54
N GLY A 123 5.63 0.76 41.68
CA GLY A 123 4.34 0.78 40.99
C GLY A 123 3.16 1.15 41.88
N SER A 124 3.39 1.64 43.09
CA SER A 124 2.33 2.14 43.99
C SER A 124 1.70 3.43 43.47
N GLU A 125 2.49 4.27 42.81
CA GLU A 125 2.03 5.49 42.17
C GLU A 125 2.09 5.35 40.65
N LYS A 126 0.92 5.41 40.03
CA LYS A 126 0.75 5.35 38.58
C LYS A 126 0.01 6.59 38.14
N LEU A 127 0.58 7.32 37.20
CA LEU A 127 -0.13 8.43 36.57
C LEU A 127 -1.04 7.90 35.45
N PRO A 128 -2.14 8.60 35.15
CA PRO A 128 -2.97 8.29 33.99
C PRO A 128 -2.13 8.26 32.70
N PRO A 129 -2.39 7.32 31.77
CA PRO A 129 -1.68 7.26 30.50
C PRO A 129 -1.76 8.59 29.75
N PHE A 130 -0.60 9.19 29.45
CA PHE A 130 -0.56 10.46 28.74
C PHE A 130 -0.60 10.25 27.23
N VAL A 131 -1.64 10.78 26.58
CA VAL A 131 -1.88 10.61 25.14
C VAL A 131 -1.03 11.63 24.36
N ILE A 132 0.08 11.17 23.78
CA ILE A 132 0.94 12.00 22.92
C ILE A 132 0.31 12.19 21.53
N GLY A 133 -0.58 11.28 21.11
CA GLY A 133 -1.26 11.32 19.82
C GLY A 133 -0.45 10.72 18.67
N LYS A 134 -0.57 11.29 17.46
CA LYS A 134 0.06 10.79 16.22
C LYS A 134 1.43 11.43 15.97
N ALA A 135 2.43 11.11 16.78
CA ALA A 135 3.80 11.55 16.55
C ALA A 135 4.58 10.53 15.68
N ALA A 136 5.24 10.99 14.61
CA ALA A 136 6.06 10.11 13.74
C ALA A 136 7.37 9.66 14.40
N LYS A 137 7.95 10.50 15.28
CA LYS A 137 9.12 10.23 16.12
C LYS A 137 8.93 10.91 17.50
N PRO A 138 8.19 10.29 18.44
CA PRO A 138 8.03 10.85 19.77
C PRO A 138 9.38 10.83 20.48
N ARG A 139 9.93 12.01 20.81
CA ARG A 139 11.10 12.14 21.66
C ARG A 139 10.63 12.48 23.06
N THR A 140 10.88 11.59 24.00
CA THR A 140 10.46 11.71 25.41
C THR A 140 11.22 12.81 26.15
N PHE A 141 12.41 13.18 25.67
CA PHE A 141 13.23 14.26 26.24
C PHE A 141 13.75 15.16 25.12
N LYS A 142 13.72 16.49 25.32
CA LYS A 142 14.48 17.41 24.46
C LYS A 142 15.97 17.15 24.72
N ALA A 143 16.77 17.09 23.65
CA ALA A 143 18.21 17.21 23.83
C ALA A 143 18.49 18.62 24.37
N ASN A 144 18.97 18.71 25.60
CA ASN A 144 19.50 19.95 26.13
C ASN A 144 20.84 20.19 25.41
N ASN A 145 20.96 21.34 24.76
CA ASN A 145 22.17 21.79 24.09
C ASN A 145 23.02 22.59 25.07
#